data_AF-A0A1I2CLB5-F1
#
_entry.id   AF-A0A1I2CLB5-F1
#
_cell.length_a   1.000
_cell.length_b   1.000
_cell.length_c   1.000
_cell.angle_alpha   90.00
_cell.angle_beta   90.00
_cell.angle_gamma   90.00
#
_symmetry.space_group_name_H-M   'P 1'
#
loop_
_entity.id
_entity.type
_entity.pdbx_description
1 polymer ?
#
loop_
_entity_poly.entity_id
_entity_poly.type
_entity_poly.pdbx_seq_one_letter_code
_entity_poly.pdbx_strand_id
1 'polypeptide(L)'
;MSVERFSIERYQPLWVLINSTCKIFDSFVMLQITVAWIFNGCVFYFFRRATTRFFTAILLFYLTCFFYFNMEIMRESMAVAMFLVAIIKYNDRRFFGFYSWLAAAALFHKFALLLLITPFILTRRIPTWLKVLASLSLIIWLGGLQNPLSYIESFGGALADLDLKFYEVDSELSLLGLIYNLLRIIPVILVMLWYRNRPLPSALLRREVIFPLCWAFVLIIIVRILSIPFLDRVSNYFVFFVLCILVSALGDIVERQPLTAFRVPIVTSASVIGLLFYVLPLMAPDPKLGDIPSYRRYFPYYSVFSMQTDSDREHVISIEAKE
;
A
#
# COMPACT_ATOMS: atom_id res chain seq x y z
N MET A 1 6.84 -6.76 32.15
CA MET A 1 5.57 -6.77 31.40
C MET A 1 5.19 -8.23 31.19
N SER A 2 4.02 -8.69 31.65
CA SER A 2 3.58 -10.09 31.50
C SER A 2 3.05 -10.36 30.08
N VAL A 3 3.22 -11.59 29.60
CA VAL A 3 2.79 -12.04 28.25
C VAL A 3 1.27 -11.87 28.05
N GLU A 4 0.47 -12.01 29.12
CA GLU A 4 -0.99 -11.82 29.09
C GLU A 4 -1.43 -10.39 28.72
N ARG A 5 -0.62 -9.35 28.95
CA ARG A 5 -0.98 -8.00 28.51
C ARG A 5 -0.90 -7.84 26.99
N PHE A 6 -0.05 -8.58 26.30
CA PHE A 6 0.05 -8.51 24.84
C PHE A 6 -1.16 -9.13 24.12
N SER A 7 -1.88 -10.05 24.75
CA SER A 7 -3.08 -10.67 24.18
C SER A 7 -4.37 -9.85 24.36
N ILE A 8 -4.35 -8.84 25.24
CA ILE A 8 -5.51 -7.97 25.54
C ILE A 8 -5.42 -6.64 24.77
N GLU A 9 -4.27 -6.33 24.18
CA GLU A 9 -4.05 -5.11 23.41
C GLU A 9 -4.74 -5.15 22.04
N ARG A 10 -5.44 -4.06 21.68
CA ARG A 10 -6.06 -3.85 20.35
C ARG A 10 -5.06 -3.99 19.18
N TYR A 11 -3.76 -3.90 19.45
CA TYR A 11 -2.71 -3.77 18.44
C TYR A 11 -1.70 -4.92 18.47
N GLN A 12 -1.10 -5.19 17.30
CA GLN A 12 -0.21 -6.34 17.13
C GLN A 12 1.12 -6.15 17.90
N PRO A 13 1.78 -7.25 18.34
CA PRO A 13 2.86 -7.18 19.34
C PRO A 13 4.06 -6.30 18.97
N LEU A 14 4.54 -6.32 17.71
CA LEU A 14 5.68 -5.48 17.31
C LEU A 14 5.31 -4.01 17.24
N TRP A 15 4.05 -3.68 16.94
CA TRP A 15 3.56 -2.31 17.02
C TRP A 15 3.52 -1.82 18.47
N VAL A 16 3.02 -2.63 19.40
CA VAL A 16 3.03 -2.29 20.83
C VAL A 16 4.46 -2.08 21.32
N LEU A 17 5.39 -2.98 20.94
CA LEU A 17 6.79 -2.90 21.34
C LEU A 17 7.48 -1.61 20.86
N ILE A 18 7.35 -1.24 19.58
CA ILE A 18 7.98 -0.01 19.07
C ILE A 18 7.37 1.22 19.74
N ASN A 19 6.06 1.22 19.99
CA ASN A 19 5.36 2.31 20.66
C ASN A 19 5.84 2.47 22.11
N SER A 20 5.90 1.37 22.87
CA SER A 20 6.43 1.36 24.24
C SER A 20 7.88 1.79 24.33
N THR A 21 8.70 1.45 23.33
CA THR A 21 10.11 1.87 23.28
C THR A 21 10.23 3.38 23.02
N CYS A 22 9.45 3.92 22.09
CA CYS A 22 9.47 5.34 21.78
C CYS A 22 8.87 6.20 22.91
N LYS A 23 7.94 5.65 23.70
CA LYS A 23 7.35 6.33 24.88
C LYS A 23 8.39 6.72 25.94
N ILE A 24 9.57 6.10 25.96
CA ILE A 24 10.67 6.49 26.87
C ILE A 24 11.07 7.96 26.66
N PHE A 25 10.86 8.50 25.45
CA PHE A 25 11.19 9.89 25.10
C PHE A 25 10.01 10.87 25.25
N ASP A 26 8.88 10.40 25.81
CA ASP A 26 7.64 11.17 26.04
C ASP A 26 7.18 12.02 24.83
N SER A 27 7.41 11.51 23.61
CA SER A 27 7.16 12.26 22.39
C SER A 27 6.63 11.36 21.27
N PHE A 28 5.43 11.67 20.79
CA PHE A 28 4.87 11.03 19.60
C PHE A 28 5.72 11.27 18.34
N VAL A 29 6.41 12.41 18.28
CA VAL A 29 7.31 12.76 17.19
C VAL A 29 8.46 11.75 17.10
N MET A 30 8.95 11.24 18.23
CA MET A 30 9.98 10.21 18.23
C MET A 30 9.49 8.91 17.57
N LEU A 31 8.23 8.53 17.81
CA LEU A 31 7.62 7.40 17.11
C LEU A 31 7.51 7.66 15.61
N GLN A 32 7.05 8.86 15.21
CA GLN A 32 6.93 9.24 13.80
C GLN A 32 8.28 9.18 13.08
N ILE A 33 9.33 9.75 13.68
CA ILE A 33 10.68 9.71 13.14
C ILE A 33 11.15 8.27 13.01
N THR A 34 10.99 7.45 14.06
CA THR A 34 11.44 6.06 14.08
C THR A 34 10.75 5.23 12.99
N VAL A 35 9.42 5.32 12.89
CA VAL A 35 8.64 4.61 11.88
C VAL A 35 9.00 5.08 10.47
N ALA A 36 9.10 6.39 10.26
CA ALA A 36 9.50 6.95 8.97
C ALA A 36 10.91 6.50 8.57
N TRP A 37 11.86 6.45 9.50
CA TRP A 37 13.22 5.98 9.25
C TRP A 37 13.24 4.52 8.81
N ILE A 38 12.55 3.63 9.55
CA ILE A 38 12.50 2.20 9.21
C ILE A 38 11.79 2.00 7.88
N PHE A 39 10.62 2.61 7.71
CA PHE A 39 9.81 2.46 6.50
C PHE A 39 10.57 2.93 5.25
N ASN A 40 11.05 4.17 5.23
CA ASN A 40 11.76 4.71 4.07
C ASN A 40 13.09 3.97 3.84
N GLY A 41 13.78 3.55 4.92
CA GLY A 41 14.96 2.70 4.81
C GLY A 41 14.68 1.38 4.08
N CYS A 42 13.59 0.70 4.41
CA CYS A 42 13.13 -0.51 3.73
C CYS A 42 12.69 -0.25 2.28
N VAL A 43 11.99 0.86 2.01
CA VAL A 43 11.58 1.27 0.66
C VAL A 43 12.80 1.55 -0.22
N PHE A 44 13.80 2.26 0.30
CA PHE A 44 15.05 2.54 -0.42
C PHE A 44 15.86 1.26 -0.66
N TYR A 45 15.97 0.40 0.36
CA TYR A 45 16.56 -0.94 0.20
C TYR A 45 15.86 -1.73 -0.91
N PHE A 46 14.53 -1.73 -0.91
CA PHE A 46 13.72 -2.41 -1.91
C PHE A 46 13.99 -1.86 -3.31
N PHE A 47 13.86 -0.55 -3.54
CA PHE A 47 14.07 0.03 -4.88
C PHE A 47 15.48 -0.20 -5.40
N ARG A 48 16.50 -0.09 -4.54
CA ARG A 48 17.90 -0.36 -4.92
C ARG A 48 18.14 -1.81 -5.35
N ARG A 49 17.29 -2.74 -4.90
CA ARG A 49 17.33 -4.17 -5.24
C ARG A 49 16.28 -4.56 -6.29
N ALA A 50 15.33 -3.68 -6.59
CA ALA A 50 14.21 -3.97 -7.48
C ALA A 50 14.36 -3.32 -8.86
N THR A 51 15.08 -2.21 -8.99
CA THR A 51 15.29 -1.51 -10.26
C THR A 51 16.66 -0.82 -10.33
N THR A 52 17.23 -0.73 -11.53
CA THR A 52 18.43 0.08 -11.81
C THR A 52 18.13 1.58 -11.80
N ARG A 53 16.86 1.99 -11.95
CA ARG A 53 16.43 3.39 -11.95
C ARG A 53 15.98 3.85 -10.57
N PHE A 54 16.89 3.76 -9.63
CA PHE A 54 16.66 4.03 -8.21
C PHE A 54 16.03 5.41 -7.95
N PHE A 55 16.60 6.48 -8.52
CA PHE A 55 16.11 7.85 -8.29
C PHE A 55 14.73 8.10 -8.91
N THR A 56 14.45 7.53 -10.08
CA THR A 56 13.11 7.63 -10.70
C THR A 56 12.07 6.91 -9.85
N ALA A 57 12.41 5.75 -9.28
CA ALA A 57 11.53 5.04 -8.37
C ALA A 57 11.24 5.83 -7.09
N ILE A 58 12.26 6.46 -6.50
CA ILE A 58 12.09 7.35 -5.35
C ILE A 58 11.21 8.55 -5.70
N LEU A 59 11.42 9.19 -6.85
CA LEU A 59 10.60 10.32 -7.27
C LEU A 59 9.13 9.91 -7.39
N LEU A 60 8.83 8.82 -8.10
CA LEU A 60 7.44 8.37 -8.23
C LEU A 60 6.82 7.94 -6.89
N PHE A 61 7.60 7.29 -6.01
CA PHE A 61 7.16 6.99 -4.64
C PHE A 61 6.84 8.27 -3.86
N TYR A 62 7.70 9.28 -3.95
CA TYR A 62 7.50 10.57 -3.29
C TYR A 62 6.22 11.26 -3.75
N LEU A 63 5.97 11.27 -5.05
CA LEU A 63 4.82 11.93 -5.65
C LEU A 63 3.48 11.22 -5.42
N THR A 64 3.49 9.91 -5.16
CA THR A 64 2.25 9.10 -5.15
C THR A 64 1.92 8.44 -3.81
N CYS A 65 2.94 8.05 -3.04
CA CYS A 65 2.76 7.19 -1.87
C CYS A 65 3.31 7.80 -0.57
N PHE A 66 4.24 8.75 -0.65
CA PHE A 66 5.02 9.18 0.52
C PHE A 66 4.16 9.71 1.68
N PHE A 67 3.26 10.66 1.42
CA PHE A 67 2.42 11.24 2.48
C PHE A 67 1.51 10.18 3.12
N TYR A 68 0.82 9.39 2.29
CA TYR A 68 -0.09 8.35 2.76
C TYR A 68 0.62 7.34 3.68
N PHE A 69 1.76 6.78 3.26
CA PHE A 69 2.47 5.79 4.05
C PHE A 69 3.21 6.37 5.26
N ASN A 70 3.68 7.62 5.21
CA ASN A 70 4.40 8.20 6.35
C ASN A 70 3.47 8.82 7.40
N MET A 71 2.30 9.31 6.99
CA MET A 71 1.45 10.14 7.86
C MET A 71 0.12 9.47 8.21
N GLU A 72 -0.47 8.67 7.32
CA GLU A 72 -1.84 8.16 7.51
C GLU A 72 -1.86 6.72 8.03
N ILE A 73 -1.04 5.84 7.42
CA ILE A 73 -1.12 4.38 7.67
C ILE A 73 0.13 3.81 8.33
N MET A 74 0.74 4.53 9.26
CA MET A 74 2.04 4.21 9.89
C MET A 74 2.23 2.74 10.32
N ARG A 75 1.21 2.10 10.92
CA ARG A 75 1.29 0.68 11.32
C ARG A 75 1.36 -0.26 10.14
N GLU A 76 0.49 -0.01 9.16
CA GLU A 76 0.43 -0.77 7.93
C GLU A 76 1.70 -0.59 7.13
N SER A 77 2.26 0.63 7.09
CA SER A 77 3.54 0.94 6.46
C SER A 77 4.67 0.09 7.02
N MET A 78 4.72 -0.15 8.34
CA MET A 78 5.71 -1.05 8.93
C MET A 78 5.55 -2.48 8.40
N ALA A 79 4.32 -2.99 8.31
CA ALA A 79 4.07 -4.30 7.73
C ALA A 79 4.42 -4.36 6.23
N VAL A 80 4.13 -3.31 5.47
CA VAL A 80 4.54 -3.17 4.06
C VAL A 80 6.06 -3.17 3.95
N ALA A 81 6.79 -2.44 4.78
CA ALA A 81 8.25 -2.44 4.81
C ALA A 81 8.82 -3.86 5.00
N MET A 82 8.28 -4.62 5.96
CA MET A 82 8.70 -6.01 6.18
C MET A 82 8.40 -6.86 4.94
N PHE A 83 7.23 -6.68 4.32
CA PHE A 83 6.85 -7.41 3.11
C PHE A 83 7.78 -7.12 1.92
N LEU A 84 8.16 -5.85 1.70
CA LEU A 84 9.12 -5.49 0.65
C LEU A 84 10.46 -6.21 0.85
N VAL A 85 10.97 -6.25 2.09
CA VAL A 85 12.19 -6.99 2.41
C VAL A 85 12.00 -8.50 2.19
N ALA A 86 10.84 -9.05 2.57
CA ALA A 86 10.50 -10.46 2.33
C ALA A 86 10.61 -10.80 0.84
N ILE A 87 10.04 -9.97 -0.03
CA ILE A 87 10.09 -10.19 -1.49
C ILE A 87 11.52 -10.12 -2.03
N ILE A 88 12.38 -9.23 -1.52
CA ILE A 88 13.81 -9.25 -1.87
C ILE A 88 14.45 -10.58 -1.48
N LYS A 89 14.18 -11.11 -0.27
CA LYS A 89 14.71 -12.43 0.13
C LYS A 89 14.19 -13.57 -0.75
N TYR A 90 12.92 -13.54 -1.14
CA TYR A 90 12.38 -14.50 -2.11
C TYR A 90 13.06 -14.37 -3.48
N ASN A 91 13.27 -13.15 -3.95
CA ASN A 91 14.02 -12.87 -5.17
C ASN A 91 15.47 -13.37 -5.06
N ASP A 92 16.08 -13.34 -3.88
CA ASP A 92 17.42 -13.87 -3.64
C ASP A 92 17.44 -15.40 -3.36
N ARG A 93 16.31 -16.11 -3.51
CA ARG A 93 16.12 -17.54 -3.18
C ARG A 93 16.38 -17.88 -1.70
N ARG A 94 16.33 -16.90 -0.80
CA ARG A 94 16.51 -17.07 0.66
C ARG A 94 15.15 -17.27 1.34
N PHE A 95 14.61 -18.48 1.23
CA PHE A 95 13.23 -18.78 1.67
C PHE A 95 13.00 -18.61 3.18
N PHE A 96 13.96 -19.02 4.02
CA PHE A 96 13.84 -18.80 5.47
C PHE A 96 13.69 -17.31 5.81
N GLY A 97 14.51 -16.47 5.16
CA GLY A 97 14.40 -15.01 5.30
C GLY A 97 13.04 -14.49 4.82
N PHE A 98 12.56 -14.97 3.67
CA PHE A 98 11.23 -14.60 3.16
C PHE A 98 10.11 -14.89 4.16
N TYR A 99 10.05 -16.11 4.72
CA TYR A 99 9.00 -16.46 5.70
C TYR A 99 9.17 -15.70 7.03
N SER A 100 10.40 -15.46 7.47
CA SER A 100 10.67 -14.69 8.69
C SER A 100 10.15 -13.25 8.59
N TRP A 101 10.38 -12.58 7.45
CA TRP A 101 9.88 -11.23 7.24
C TRP A 101 8.36 -11.18 7.03
N LEU A 102 7.75 -12.21 6.44
CA LEU A 102 6.28 -12.33 6.38
C LEU A 102 5.67 -12.45 7.79
N ALA A 103 6.26 -13.27 8.65
CA ALA A 103 5.82 -13.38 10.05
C ALA A 103 5.97 -12.05 10.78
N ALA A 104 7.11 -11.35 10.59
CA ALA A 104 7.31 -10.02 11.16
C ALA A 104 6.26 -9.00 10.69
N ALA A 105 5.86 -9.03 9.41
CA ALA A 105 4.80 -8.17 8.88
C ALA A 105 3.47 -8.38 9.62
N ALA A 106 3.06 -9.63 9.84
CA ALA A 106 1.85 -9.98 10.58
C ALA A 106 1.86 -9.51 12.04
N LEU A 107 3.04 -9.36 12.64
CA LEU A 107 3.19 -8.83 14.00
C LEU A 107 3.13 -7.29 14.08
N PHE A 108 3.14 -6.58 12.95
CA PHE A 108 2.91 -5.13 12.91
C PHE A 108 1.47 -4.76 12.54
N HIS A 109 0.83 -5.55 11.67
CA HIS A 109 -0.50 -5.23 11.17
C HIS A 109 -1.32 -6.47 10.82
N LYS A 110 -2.56 -6.54 11.30
CA LYS A 110 -3.44 -7.71 11.10
C LYS A 110 -3.70 -8.06 9.64
N PHE A 111 -3.88 -7.08 8.75
CA PHE A 111 -4.11 -7.36 7.32
C PHE A 111 -2.90 -8.01 6.64
N ALA A 112 -1.70 -7.97 7.23
CA ALA A 112 -0.54 -8.66 6.70
C ALA A 112 -0.64 -10.19 6.81
N LEU A 113 -1.60 -10.73 7.58
CA LEU A 113 -1.92 -12.17 7.57
C LEU A 113 -2.36 -12.65 6.17
N LEU A 114 -3.01 -11.78 5.39
CA LEU A 114 -3.41 -12.11 4.02
C LEU A 114 -2.19 -12.34 3.11
N LEU A 115 -1.01 -11.81 3.47
CA LEU A 115 0.22 -12.02 2.71
C LEU A 115 0.72 -13.46 2.78
N LEU A 116 0.21 -14.29 3.69
CA LEU A 116 0.50 -15.73 3.73
C LEU A 116 0.05 -16.46 2.46
N ILE A 117 -0.80 -15.85 1.63
CA ILE A 117 -1.14 -16.37 0.29
C ILE A 117 -0.03 -16.13 -0.75
N THR A 118 0.91 -15.22 -0.48
CA THR A 118 1.96 -14.81 -1.42
C THR A 118 2.84 -15.98 -1.93
N PRO A 119 3.24 -16.98 -1.13
CA PRO A 119 3.91 -18.17 -1.63
C PRO A 119 3.11 -18.90 -2.73
N PHE A 120 1.78 -18.95 -2.63
CA PHE A 120 0.90 -19.55 -3.65
C PHE A 120 0.82 -18.68 -4.92
N ILE A 121 0.84 -17.35 -4.76
CA ILE A 121 0.93 -16.42 -5.90
C ILE A 121 2.25 -16.66 -6.65
N LEU A 122 3.36 -16.81 -5.93
CA LEU A 122 4.72 -16.88 -6.49
C LEU A 122 5.16 -18.30 -6.90
N THR A 123 4.52 -19.37 -6.42
CA THR A 123 4.94 -20.74 -6.74
C THR A 123 4.69 -21.09 -8.20
N ARG A 124 5.65 -21.74 -8.85
CA ARG A 124 5.48 -22.28 -10.22
C ARG A 124 4.90 -23.69 -10.24
N ARG A 125 4.77 -24.34 -9.07
CA ARG A 125 4.20 -25.68 -8.95
C ARG A 125 2.70 -25.70 -9.27
N ILE A 126 2.01 -24.59 -9.05
CA ILE A 126 0.61 -24.42 -9.40
C ILE A 126 0.55 -23.75 -10.79
N PRO A 127 -0.05 -24.40 -11.79
CA PRO A 127 -0.17 -23.82 -13.12
C PRO A 127 -1.05 -22.56 -13.09
N THR A 128 -0.72 -21.59 -13.96
CA THR A 128 -1.38 -20.28 -13.99
C THR A 128 -2.90 -20.38 -14.19
N TRP A 129 -3.37 -21.34 -14.99
CA TRP A 129 -4.82 -21.52 -15.23
C TRP A 129 -5.60 -21.88 -13.96
N LEU A 130 -5.00 -22.66 -13.03
CA LEU A 130 -5.63 -22.95 -11.74
C LEU A 130 -5.69 -21.72 -10.85
N LYS A 131 -4.65 -20.87 -10.87
CA LYS A 131 -4.66 -19.59 -10.13
C LYS A 131 -5.73 -18.65 -10.66
N VAL A 132 -5.88 -18.57 -11.98
CA VAL A 132 -6.92 -17.78 -12.65
C VAL A 132 -8.30 -18.33 -12.30
N LEU A 133 -8.51 -19.66 -12.42
CA LEU A 133 -9.77 -20.30 -12.08
C LEU A 133 -10.15 -20.03 -10.61
N ALA A 134 -9.23 -20.24 -9.67
CA ALA A 134 -9.46 -19.95 -8.25
C ALA A 134 -9.79 -18.47 -8.01
N SER A 135 -9.13 -17.54 -8.70
CA SER A 135 -9.41 -16.11 -8.61
C SER A 135 -10.79 -15.75 -9.17
N LEU A 136 -11.20 -16.35 -10.29
CA LEU A 136 -12.53 -16.16 -10.87
C LEU A 136 -13.62 -16.76 -9.98
N SER A 137 -13.41 -17.97 -9.46
CA SER A 137 -14.32 -18.59 -8.49
C SER A 137 -14.49 -17.71 -7.26
N LEU A 138 -13.41 -17.12 -6.74
CA LEU A 138 -13.47 -16.19 -5.62
C LEU A 138 -14.28 -14.93 -5.97
N ILE A 139 -14.05 -14.32 -7.14
CA ILE A 139 -14.82 -13.14 -7.60
C ILE A 139 -16.30 -13.46 -7.72
N ILE A 140 -16.65 -14.58 -8.37
CA ILE A 140 -18.05 -14.99 -8.57
C ILE A 140 -18.71 -15.26 -7.23
N TRP A 141 -18.02 -15.99 -6.34
CA TRP A 141 -18.52 -16.28 -5.00
C TRP A 141 -18.77 -14.99 -4.21
N LEU A 142 -17.79 -14.08 -4.16
CA LEU A 142 -17.91 -12.80 -3.46
C LEU A 142 -18.98 -11.87 -4.05
N GLY A 143 -19.08 -11.81 -5.38
CA GLY A 143 -20.07 -11.00 -6.08
C GLY A 143 -21.52 -11.52 -5.92
N GLY A 144 -21.69 -12.77 -5.52
CA GLY A 144 -22.99 -13.34 -5.17
C GLY A 144 -23.43 -13.12 -3.72
N LEU A 145 -22.56 -12.59 -2.85
CA LEU A 145 -22.88 -12.33 -1.45
C LEU A 145 -23.53 -10.94 -1.29
N GLN A 146 -24.66 -10.87 -0.58
CA GLN A 146 -25.31 -9.59 -0.26
C GLN A 146 -24.48 -8.74 0.71
N ASN A 147 -23.79 -9.37 1.67
CA ASN A 147 -22.80 -8.72 2.52
C ASN A 147 -21.63 -9.68 2.76
N PRO A 148 -20.52 -9.56 2.00
CA PRO A 148 -19.33 -10.39 2.19
C PRO A 148 -18.70 -10.29 3.60
N LEU A 149 -18.92 -9.19 4.32
CA LEU A 149 -18.31 -8.93 5.63
C LEU A 149 -18.92 -9.78 6.75
N SER A 150 -20.22 -10.06 6.69
CA SER A 150 -20.90 -10.90 7.69
C SER A 150 -20.38 -12.34 7.72
N TYR A 151 -19.85 -12.83 6.60
CA TYR A 151 -19.19 -14.14 6.51
C TYR A 151 -17.78 -14.15 7.13
N ILE A 152 -17.10 -13.00 7.17
CA ILE A 152 -15.79 -12.86 7.83
C ILE A 152 -15.98 -12.84 9.35
N GLU A 153 -17.00 -12.13 9.84
CA GLU A 153 -17.36 -12.09 11.26
C GLU A 153 -17.71 -13.49 11.82
N SER A 154 -18.44 -14.29 11.02
CA SER A 154 -18.82 -15.66 11.39
C SER A 154 -17.67 -16.68 11.33
N PHE A 155 -16.52 -16.35 10.75
CA PHE A 155 -15.38 -17.27 10.64
C PHE A 155 -14.58 -17.44 11.95
N GLY A 156 -14.97 -16.76 13.04
CA GLY A 156 -14.52 -17.02 14.41
C GLY A 156 -13.00 -17.14 14.58
N GLY A 157 -12.28 -16.03 14.74
CA GLY A 157 -10.83 -16.05 14.95
C GLY A 157 -10.20 -14.67 14.99
N ALA A 158 -8.87 -14.56 14.81
CA ALA A 158 -8.12 -13.29 14.83
C ALA A 158 -8.59 -12.19 13.84
N LEU A 159 -9.53 -12.53 12.95
CA LEU A 159 -10.20 -11.63 12.02
C LEU A 159 -11.59 -11.17 12.51
N ALA A 160 -12.18 -11.79 13.52
CA ALA A 160 -13.48 -11.43 14.09
C ALA A 160 -13.43 -10.09 14.85
N ASP A 161 -12.27 -9.71 15.39
CA ASP A 161 -12.03 -8.38 15.99
C ASP A 161 -11.65 -7.32 14.93
N LEU A 162 -11.83 -7.62 13.64
CA LEU A 162 -11.89 -6.55 12.64
C LEU A 162 -13.22 -5.84 12.84
N ASP A 163 -13.16 -4.64 13.42
CA ASP A 163 -14.23 -3.66 13.29
C ASP A 163 -14.36 -3.27 11.81
N LEU A 164 -15.06 -4.12 11.05
CA LEU A 164 -15.29 -3.98 9.61
C LEU A 164 -16.38 -2.97 9.30
N LYS A 165 -17.18 -2.59 10.31
CA LYS A 165 -18.23 -1.56 10.19
C LYS A 165 -17.66 -0.20 9.82
N PHE A 166 -16.46 0.13 10.31
CA PHE A 166 -15.71 1.32 9.87
C PHE A 166 -15.40 1.30 8.36
N TYR A 167 -15.34 0.13 7.74
CA TYR A 167 -15.09 -0.05 6.30
C TYR A 167 -16.37 -0.32 5.49
N GLU A 168 -17.55 -0.31 6.12
CA GLU A 168 -18.86 -0.36 5.44
C GLU A 168 -19.26 1.00 4.84
N VAL A 169 -18.52 2.07 5.13
CA VAL A 169 -18.81 3.43 4.65
C VAL A 169 -18.72 3.51 3.12
N ASP A 170 -19.87 3.78 2.51
CA ASP A 170 -20.17 3.97 1.08
C ASP A 170 -20.00 2.71 0.20
N SER A 171 -20.97 1.80 0.29
CA SER A 171 -21.12 0.64 -0.61
C SER A 171 -21.39 1.00 -2.09
N GLU A 172 -21.80 2.24 -2.38
CA GLU A 172 -21.98 2.71 -3.74
C GLU A 172 -20.73 3.44 -4.25
N LEU A 173 -19.94 2.73 -5.06
CA LEU A 173 -18.81 3.33 -5.74
C LEU A 173 -19.32 4.40 -6.73
N SER A 174 -19.04 5.68 -6.43
CA SER A 174 -19.35 6.77 -7.35
C SER A 174 -18.66 6.58 -8.71
N LEU A 175 -19.20 7.20 -9.77
CA LEU A 175 -18.58 7.16 -11.10
C LEU A 175 -17.11 7.63 -11.07
N LEU A 176 -16.81 8.67 -10.30
CA LEU A 176 -15.44 9.17 -10.11
C LEU A 176 -14.57 8.14 -9.35
N GLY A 177 -15.12 7.48 -8.34
CA GLY A 177 -14.44 6.39 -7.63
C GLY A 177 -14.15 5.18 -8.54
N LEU A 178 -15.05 4.86 -9.46
CA LEU A 178 -14.82 3.83 -10.47
C LEU A 178 -13.69 4.23 -11.42
N ILE A 179 -13.74 5.45 -11.97
CA ILE A 179 -12.71 5.99 -12.86
C ILE A 179 -11.34 5.98 -12.15
N TYR A 180 -11.28 6.43 -10.89
CA TYR A 180 -10.06 6.40 -10.08
C TYR A 180 -9.46 4.99 -9.98
N ASN A 181 -10.27 3.97 -9.65
CA ASN A 181 -9.77 2.60 -9.55
C ASN A 181 -9.37 2.01 -10.90
N LEU A 182 -10.08 2.34 -11.98
CA LEU A 182 -9.71 1.93 -13.33
C LEU A 182 -8.37 2.56 -13.76
N LEU A 183 -8.14 3.84 -13.45
CA LEU A 183 -6.87 4.52 -13.74
C LEU A 183 -5.69 3.92 -12.96
N ARG A 184 -5.91 3.25 -11.82
CA ARG A 184 -4.87 2.52 -11.08
C ARG A 184 -4.47 1.20 -11.75
N ILE A 185 -5.40 0.52 -12.44
CA ILE A 185 -5.14 -0.82 -13.01
C ILE A 185 -4.90 -0.83 -14.53
N ILE A 186 -5.51 0.07 -15.29
CA ILE A 186 -5.38 0.08 -16.76
C ILE A 186 -3.91 0.28 -17.19
N PRO A 187 -3.15 1.27 -16.66
CA PRO A 187 -1.74 1.43 -17.03
C PRO A 187 -0.90 0.19 -16.68
N VAL A 188 -1.20 -0.45 -15.55
CA VAL A 188 -0.54 -1.70 -15.11
C VAL A 188 -0.76 -2.81 -16.12
N ILE A 189 -2.02 -3.06 -16.49
CA ILE A 189 -2.39 -4.10 -17.47
C ILE A 189 -1.71 -3.83 -18.82
N LEU A 190 -1.77 -2.60 -19.31
CA LEU A 190 -1.14 -2.23 -20.59
C LEU A 190 0.37 -2.48 -20.58
N VAL A 191 1.07 -2.09 -19.51
CA VAL A 191 2.51 -2.36 -19.34
C VAL A 191 2.77 -3.87 -19.28
N MET A 192 1.99 -4.63 -18.52
CA MET A 192 2.15 -6.08 -18.41
C MET A 192 1.91 -6.81 -19.74
N LEU A 193 0.96 -6.35 -20.55
CA LEU A 193 0.71 -6.88 -21.90
C LEU A 193 1.85 -6.50 -22.86
N TRP A 194 2.30 -5.25 -22.84
CA TRP A 194 3.41 -4.76 -23.68
C TRP A 194 4.70 -5.55 -23.44
N TYR A 195 5.02 -5.86 -22.18
CA TYR A 195 6.20 -6.63 -21.80
C TYR A 195 5.91 -8.13 -21.61
N ARG A 196 4.78 -8.66 -22.10
CA ARG A 196 4.47 -10.09 -21.97
C ARG A 196 5.49 -10.98 -22.67
N ASN A 197 6.03 -10.56 -23.80
CA ASN A 197 6.99 -11.35 -24.58
C ASN A 197 8.32 -10.60 -24.76
N ARG A 198 8.59 -9.60 -23.90
CA ARG A 198 9.79 -8.76 -23.96
C ARG A 198 10.45 -8.72 -22.59
N PRO A 199 11.78 -8.51 -22.53
CA PRO A 199 12.42 -8.22 -21.25
C PRO A 199 11.85 -6.91 -20.68
N LEU A 200 11.64 -6.87 -19.37
CA LEU A 200 11.29 -5.63 -18.67
C LEU A 200 12.59 -4.87 -18.40
N PRO A 201 12.87 -3.76 -19.10
CA PRO A 201 14.13 -3.06 -18.95
C PRO A 201 14.24 -2.50 -17.54
N SER A 202 15.46 -2.34 -17.04
CA SER A 202 15.76 -1.77 -15.73
C SER A 202 15.29 -2.56 -14.50
N ALA A 203 14.40 -3.55 -14.63
CA ALA A 203 13.94 -4.37 -13.51
C ALA A 203 15.01 -5.37 -13.04
N LEU A 204 15.27 -5.38 -11.73
CA LEU A 204 16.18 -6.33 -11.08
C LEU A 204 15.43 -7.49 -10.39
N LEU A 205 14.14 -7.30 -10.11
CA LEU A 205 13.29 -8.40 -9.69
C LEU A 205 13.07 -9.36 -10.86
N ARG A 206 13.15 -10.65 -10.57
CA ARG A 206 12.83 -11.68 -11.57
C ARG A 206 11.41 -11.52 -12.04
N ARG A 207 11.20 -11.78 -13.33
CA ARG A 207 9.90 -11.65 -13.98
C ARG A 207 8.83 -12.52 -13.30
N GLU A 208 9.19 -13.73 -12.89
CA GLU A 208 8.31 -14.64 -12.14
C GLU A 208 7.96 -14.17 -10.73
N VAL A 209 8.56 -13.07 -10.24
CA VAL A 209 8.22 -12.43 -8.97
C VAL A 209 7.35 -11.21 -9.22
N ILE A 210 7.85 -10.27 -10.02
CA ILE A 210 7.17 -8.96 -10.18
C ILE A 210 5.84 -9.08 -10.93
N PHE A 211 5.74 -9.91 -11.99
CA PHE A 211 4.50 -10.03 -12.77
C PHE A 211 3.35 -10.62 -11.93
N PRO A 212 3.51 -11.75 -11.21
CA PRO A 212 2.44 -12.28 -10.37
C PRO A 212 1.98 -11.30 -9.28
N LEU A 213 2.90 -10.53 -8.69
CA LEU A 213 2.55 -9.52 -7.67
C LEU A 213 1.78 -8.33 -8.26
N CYS A 214 2.12 -7.88 -9.48
CA CYS A 214 1.32 -6.87 -10.17
C CYS A 214 -0.07 -7.40 -10.59
N TRP A 215 -0.18 -8.66 -11.02
CA TRP A 215 -1.49 -9.27 -11.27
C TRP A 215 -2.31 -9.42 -9.99
N ALA A 216 -1.67 -9.73 -8.85
CA ALA A 216 -2.33 -9.74 -7.55
C ALA A 216 -2.87 -8.35 -7.19
N PHE A 217 -2.11 -7.28 -7.42
CA PHE A 217 -2.60 -5.91 -7.26
C PHE A 217 -3.85 -5.64 -8.11
N VAL A 218 -3.81 -5.96 -9.41
CA VAL A 218 -4.95 -5.79 -10.32
C VAL A 218 -6.17 -6.56 -9.83
N LEU A 219 -5.98 -7.82 -9.42
CA LEU A 219 -7.06 -8.65 -8.88
C LEU A 219 -7.68 -8.05 -7.61
N ILE A 220 -6.86 -7.58 -6.68
CA ILE A 220 -7.31 -6.94 -5.43
C ILE A 220 -8.20 -5.72 -5.75
N ILE A 221 -7.77 -4.87 -6.69
CA ILE A 221 -8.56 -3.69 -7.07
C ILE A 221 -9.86 -4.09 -7.78
N ILE A 222 -9.87 -5.13 -8.62
CA ILE A 222 -11.11 -5.64 -9.22
C ILE A 222 -12.09 -6.12 -8.15
N VAL A 223 -11.64 -6.92 -7.17
CA VAL A 223 -12.50 -7.37 -6.06
C VAL A 223 -12.99 -6.18 -5.22
N ARG A 224 -12.15 -5.17 -5.02
CA ARG A 224 -12.53 -3.92 -4.36
C ARG A 224 -13.60 -3.12 -5.12
N ILE A 225 -13.58 -3.13 -6.46
CA ILE A 225 -14.62 -2.47 -7.28
C ILE A 225 -15.94 -3.22 -7.16
N LEU A 226 -15.89 -4.57 -7.17
CA LEU A 226 -17.08 -5.41 -7.28
C LEU A 226 -17.78 -5.70 -5.95
N SER A 227 -17.05 -5.75 -4.84
CA SER A 227 -17.59 -6.38 -3.63
C SER A 227 -17.10 -5.79 -2.31
N ILE A 228 -15.79 -5.52 -2.16
CA ILE A 228 -15.19 -5.34 -0.83
C ILE A 228 -14.30 -4.08 -0.74
N PRO A 229 -14.80 -2.95 -0.22
CA PRO A 229 -14.01 -1.71 -0.07
C PRO A 229 -12.72 -1.86 0.74
N PHE A 230 -12.73 -2.63 1.84
CA PHE A 230 -11.54 -2.77 2.71
C PHE A 230 -10.32 -3.38 2.00
N LEU A 231 -10.51 -4.11 0.89
CA LEU A 231 -9.40 -4.68 0.12
C LEU A 231 -8.47 -3.62 -0.47
N ASP A 232 -8.89 -2.35 -0.51
CA ASP A 232 -7.99 -1.25 -0.84
C ASP A 232 -6.76 -1.20 0.09
N ARG A 233 -6.91 -1.53 1.38
CA ARG A 233 -5.79 -1.66 2.34
C ARG A 233 -4.82 -2.78 1.93
N VAL A 234 -5.33 -3.88 1.39
CA VAL A 234 -4.48 -4.99 0.92
C VAL A 234 -3.68 -4.56 -0.31
N SER A 235 -4.22 -3.64 -1.13
CA SER A 235 -3.53 -3.14 -2.33
C SER A 235 -2.23 -2.38 -1.99
N ASN A 236 -2.15 -1.74 -0.81
CA ASN A 236 -0.98 -1.00 -0.34
C ASN A 236 0.28 -1.86 -0.25
N TYR A 237 0.14 -3.15 0.04
CA TYR A 237 1.25 -4.08 0.10
C TYR A 237 1.86 -4.36 -1.29
N PHE A 238 1.09 -4.15 -2.37
CA PHE A 238 1.50 -4.51 -3.72
C PHE A 238 1.83 -3.30 -4.61
N VAL A 239 1.48 -2.07 -4.21
CA VAL A 239 1.68 -0.85 -5.01
C VAL A 239 3.15 -0.60 -5.39
N PHE A 240 4.11 -1.00 -4.56
CA PHE A 240 5.54 -0.84 -4.84
C PHE A 240 6.03 -1.67 -6.05
N PHE A 241 5.39 -2.82 -6.32
CA PHE A 241 5.69 -3.61 -7.52
C PHE A 241 5.14 -2.93 -8.77
N VAL A 242 3.96 -2.30 -8.65
CA VAL A 242 3.39 -1.43 -9.69
C VAL A 242 4.33 -0.27 -10.00
N LEU A 243 4.84 0.43 -8.97
CA LEU A 243 5.84 1.48 -9.17
C LEU A 243 7.06 0.97 -9.94
N CYS A 244 7.57 -0.22 -9.63
CA CYS A 244 8.72 -0.80 -10.33
C CYS A 244 8.47 -1.04 -11.84
N ILE A 245 7.30 -1.58 -12.21
CA ILE A 245 6.98 -1.79 -13.64
C ILE A 245 6.73 -0.46 -14.36
N LEU A 246 6.15 0.53 -13.68
CA LEU A 246 5.91 1.86 -14.25
C LEU A 246 7.21 2.62 -14.46
N VAL A 247 8.15 2.56 -13.50
CA VAL A 247 9.51 3.11 -13.65
C VAL A 247 10.23 2.47 -14.85
N SER A 248 10.11 1.15 -14.98
CA SER A 248 10.70 0.40 -16.09
C SER A 248 10.12 0.85 -17.44
N ALA A 249 8.79 0.98 -17.51
CA ALA A 249 8.09 1.38 -18.72
C ALA A 249 8.36 2.85 -19.10
N LEU A 250 8.22 3.78 -18.16
CA LEU A 250 8.58 5.19 -18.34
C LEU A 250 10.01 5.30 -18.84
N GLY A 251 10.87 4.49 -18.26
CA GLY A 251 12.26 4.48 -18.60
C GLY A 251 12.56 4.05 -20.04
N ASP A 252 11.94 2.97 -20.49
CA ASP A 252 12.03 2.49 -21.88
C ASP A 252 11.50 3.54 -22.87
N ILE A 253 10.35 4.15 -22.54
CA ILE A 253 9.72 5.19 -23.37
C ILE A 253 10.67 6.38 -23.56
N VAL A 254 11.33 6.83 -22.48
CA VAL A 254 12.27 7.96 -22.50
C VAL A 254 13.54 7.62 -23.30
N GLU A 255 14.09 6.42 -23.12
CA GLU A 255 15.32 6.00 -23.81
C GLU A 255 15.10 5.80 -25.31
N ARG A 256 13.90 5.37 -25.72
CA ARG A 256 13.52 5.24 -27.14
C ARG A 256 13.28 6.57 -27.83
N GLN A 257 13.21 7.69 -27.11
CA GLN A 257 13.07 8.99 -27.76
C GLN A 257 14.38 9.41 -28.42
N PRO A 258 14.38 9.64 -29.76
CA PRO A 258 15.59 10.01 -30.48
C PRO A 258 16.07 11.42 -30.12
N LEU A 259 15.12 12.33 -29.84
CA LEU A 259 15.42 13.72 -29.50
C LEU A 259 15.34 13.91 -27.97
N THR A 260 16.44 14.40 -27.39
CA THR A 260 16.54 14.71 -25.95
C THR A 260 15.48 15.69 -25.48
N ALA A 261 15.04 16.60 -26.36
CA ALA A 261 13.97 17.56 -26.11
C ALA A 261 12.63 16.90 -25.71
N PHE A 262 12.35 15.67 -26.16
CA PHE A 262 11.11 14.95 -25.78
C PHE A 262 11.23 14.18 -24.48
N ARG A 263 12.44 13.97 -23.95
CA ARG A 263 12.66 13.23 -22.69
C ARG A 263 12.14 14.02 -21.48
N VAL A 264 12.42 15.32 -21.44
CA VAL A 264 12.03 16.21 -20.33
C VAL A 264 10.50 16.34 -20.23
N PRO A 265 9.74 16.65 -21.29
CA PRO A 265 8.28 16.71 -21.24
C PRO A 265 7.65 15.41 -20.73
N ILE A 266 8.12 14.24 -21.17
CA ILE A 266 7.56 12.94 -20.74
C ILE A 266 7.69 12.74 -19.22
N VAL A 267 8.89 12.98 -18.68
CA VAL A 267 9.14 12.84 -17.23
C VAL A 267 8.37 13.90 -16.44
N THR A 268 8.31 15.13 -16.95
CA THR A 268 7.55 16.22 -16.33
C THR A 268 6.07 15.91 -16.31
N SER A 269 5.48 15.46 -17.43
CA SER A 269 4.07 15.08 -17.50
C SER A 269 3.74 13.93 -16.56
N ALA A 270 4.57 12.88 -16.50
CA ALA A 270 4.37 11.78 -15.55
C ALA A 270 4.42 12.27 -14.09
N SER A 271 5.31 13.21 -13.78
CA SER A 271 5.44 13.80 -12.44
C SER A 271 4.24 14.69 -12.10
N VAL A 272 3.79 15.50 -13.05
CA VAL A 272 2.60 16.35 -12.90
C VAL A 272 1.37 15.49 -12.67
N ILE A 273 1.18 14.41 -13.43
CA ILE A 273 0.07 13.47 -13.21
C ILE A 273 0.12 12.90 -11.77
N GLY A 274 1.31 12.51 -11.29
CA GLY A 274 1.48 12.09 -9.90
C GLY A 274 1.01 13.17 -8.89
N LEU A 275 1.43 14.41 -9.08
CA LEU A 275 1.01 15.54 -8.24
C LEU A 275 -0.51 15.80 -8.30
N LEU A 276 -1.09 15.81 -9.50
CA LEU A 276 -2.51 16.10 -9.70
C LEU A 276 -3.40 15.04 -9.04
N PHE A 277 -3.03 13.76 -9.10
CA PHE A 277 -3.86 12.68 -8.59
C PHE A 277 -3.67 12.38 -7.10
N TYR A 278 -2.50 12.67 -6.53
CA TYR A 278 -2.19 12.26 -5.15
C TYR A 278 -1.92 13.43 -4.19
N VAL A 279 -1.45 14.58 -4.69
CA VAL A 279 -1.11 15.73 -3.84
C VAL A 279 -2.21 16.79 -3.87
N LEU A 280 -2.76 17.12 -5.04
CA LEU A 280 -3.84 18.12 -5.12
C LEU A 280 -5.10 17.76 -4.33
N PRO A 281 -5.57 16.51 -4.28
CA PRO A 281 -6.73 16.16 -3.45
C PRO A 281 -6.49 16.44 -1.97
N LEU A 282 -5.25 16.40 -1.49
CA LEU A 282 -4.92 16.76 -0.12
C LEU A 282 -5.08 18.27 0.13
N MET A 283 -4.89 19.10 -0.90
CA MET A 283 -5.01 20.55 -0.84
C MET A 283 -6.45 21.04 -1.04
N ALA A 284 -7.32 20.18 -1.58
CA ALA A 284 -8.72 20.52 -1.80
C ALA A 284 -9.51 20.53 -0.48
N PRO A 285 -10.43 21.50 -0.29
CA PRO A 285 -11.44 21.46 0.76
C PRO A 285 -12.22 20.15 0.70
N ASP A 286 -12.39 19.49 1.85
CA ASP A 286 -13.23 18.30 1.97
C ASP A 286 -14.54 18.67 2.66
N PRO A 287 -15.69 18.59 1.97
CA PRO A 287 -17.00 18.85 2.57
C PRO A 287 -17.30 17.96 3.78
N LYS A 288 -16.75 16.73 3.81
CA LYS A 288 -16.90 15.83 4.96
C LYS A 288 -16.13 16.32 6.19
N LEU A 289 -15.12 17.17 5.99
CA LEU A 289 -14.30 17.79 7.04
C LEU A 289 -14.67 19.25 7.30
N GLY A 290 -15.86 19.69 6.91
CA GLY A 290 -16.29 21.09 7.07
C GLY A 290 -15.54 22.06 6.15
N ASP A 291 -15.26 21.63 4.91
CA ASP A 291 -14.49 22.37 3.90
C ASP A 291 -13.04 22.70 4.31
N ILE A 292 -12.50 21.94 5.27
CA ILE A 292 -11.10 22.02 5.67
C ILE A 292 -10.26 21.22 4.66
N PRO A 293 -9.12 21.77 4.19
CA PRO A 293 -8.20 21.02 3.35
C PRO A 293 -7.72 19.73 4.02
N SER A 294 -7.78 18.62 3.28
CA SER A 294 -7.45 17.29 3.78
C SER A 294 -6.06 17.16 4.41
N TYR A 295 -5.06 17.93 3.99
CA TYR A 295 -3.70 17.87 4.54
C TYR A 295 -3.62 18.29 6.01
N ARG A 296 -4.60 19.06 6.52
CA ARG A 296 -4.60 19.53 7.92
C ARG A 296 -4.72 18.40 8.93
N ARG A 297 -5.24 17.24 8.52
CA ARG A 297 -5.28 16.02 9.35
C ARG A 297 -3.89 15.54 9.78
N TYR A 298 -2.83 15.89 9.03
CA TYR A 298 -1.48 15.39 9.26
C TYR A 298 -0.66 16.20 10.28
N PHE A 299 -1.10 17.41 10.66
CA PHE A 299 -0.32 18.28 11.55
C PHE A 299 -0.98 18.41 12.92
N PRO A 300 -0.36 17.90 14.00
CA PRO A 300 -1.00 17.88 15.31
C PRO A 300 -1.08 19.25 15.99
N TYR A 301 -0.18 20.16 15.61
CA TYR A 301 -0.01 21.48 16.19
C TYR A 301 0.43 22.46 15.09
N TYR A 302 0.35 23.76 15.36
CA TYR A 302 1.00 24.78 14.52
C TYR A 302 2.51 24.53 14.35
N SER A 303 3.15 24.01 15.39
CA SER A 303 4.54 23.55 15.34
C SER A 303 4.79 22.52 16.44
N VAL A 304 5.72 21.59 16.21
CA VAL A 304 6.20 20.68 17.26
C VAL A 304 6.90 21.46 18.39
N PHE A 305 7.43 22.64 18.10
CA PHE A 305 8.10 23.50 19.09
C PHE A 305 7.13 24.41 19.83
N SER A 306 6.01 24.78 19.20
CA SER A 306 4.92 25.54 19.82
C SER A 306 3.65 24.71 19.71
N MET A 307 3.39 23.87 20.73
CA MET A 307 2.26 22.94 20.82
C MET A 307 0.91 23.66 21.01
N GLN A 308 0.67 24.73 20.25
CA GLN A 308 -0.63 25.35 20.13
C GLN A 308 -1.51 24.45 19.27
N THR A 309 -2.65 24.07 19.83
CA THR A 309 -3.68 23.28 19.14
C THR A 309 -4.27 24.09 18.00
N ASP A 310 -4.37 23.47 16.82
CA ASP A 310 -5.02 24.06 15.65
C ASP A 310 -6.52 23.73 15.69
N SER A 311 -7.37 24.76 15.64
CA SER A 311 -8.83 24.60 15.75
C SER A 311 -9.43 23.77 14.61
N ASP A 312 -8.89 23.92 13.40
CA ASP A 312 -9.36 23.20 12.21
C ASP A 312 -8.99 21.73 12.34
N ARG A 313 -7.81 21.42 12.87
CA ARG A 313 -7.39 20.04 13.14
C ARG A 313 -8.20 19.39 14.26
N GLU A 314 -8.48 20.09 15.35
CA GLU A 314 -9.35 19.55 16.41
C GLU A 314 -10.78 19.34 15.89
N HIS A 315 -11.26 20.18 14.98
CA HIS A 315 -12.52 19.95 14.27
C HIS A 315 -12.48 18.66 13.44
N VAL A 316 -11.44 18.48 12.62
CA VAL A 316 -11.22 17.24 11.84
C VAL A 316 -11.19 16.01 12.75
N ILE A 317 -10.43 16.04 13.85
CA ILE A 317 -10.40 14.92 14.80
C ILE A 317 -11.78 14.69 15.42
N SER A 318 -12.52 15.74 15.76
CA SER A 318 -13.85 15.58 16.36
C SER A 318 -14.86 14.95 15.41
N ILE A 319 -14.67 15.10 14.09
CA ILE A 319 -15.44 14.43 13.05
C ILE A 319 -14.96 12.99 12.92
N GLU A 320 -13.66 12.78 12.68
CA GLU A 320 -13.06 11.45 12.47
C GLU A 320 -13.10 10.55 13.71
N ALA A 321 -13.19 11.10 14.93
CA ALA A 321 -13.29 10.33 16.20
C ALA A 321 -14.72 10.01 16.61
N LYS A 322 -15.73 10.60 15.93
CA LYS A 322 -17.14 10.19 16.02
C LYS A 322 -17.49 9.10 15.01
N GLU A 323 -16.59 8.82 14.08
CA GLU A 323 -16.59 7.71 13.13
C GLU A 323 -15.71 6.55 13.64
#